data_AF-X0A6J0-F1
#
_entry.id   AF-X0A6J0-F1
#
_cell.length_a   1.000
_cell.length_b   1.000
_cell.length_c   1.000
_cell.angle_alpha   90.00
_cell.angle_beta   90.00
_cell.angle_gamma   90.00
#
_symmetry.space_group_name_H-M   'P 1'
#
loop_
_entity.id
_entity.type
_entity.pdbx_description
1 polymer ?
#
loop_
_entity_poly.entity_id
_entity_poly.type
_entity_poly.pdbx_seq_one_letter_code
_entity_poly.pdbx_strand_id
1 'polypeptide(L)'
;MALQQTLVQYICSVLLLVSAASALKFDLIAQAESSKRERCVRNFVGKDTLVVVTATVDGYKGDGMVVNLYIRDAVGNEYGRPRDVVGESRTVFTSHADAAFDVCFENIVTGSQRINNPTRHVELDIDIGADAKDWSAIQATEKLKPVEAELRRIEEITGELVSEMEYLRAREQKLRDTNESTNNRVKWFGIATTWLLIGLWAWQIMYLRAYFRSKHLI
;
A
#
# COMPACT_ATOMS: atom_id res chain seq x y z
N MET A 1 -22.72 -0.51 -36.83
CA MET A 1 -22.18 0.82 -36.48
C MET A 1 -22.10 1.04 -34.96
N ALA A 2 -23.14 0.77 -34.17
CA ALA A 2 -23.09 0.96 -32.70
C ALA A 2 -22.04 0.09 -31.97
N LEU A 3 -21.88 -1.18 -32.37
CA LEU A 3 -20.93 -2.11 -31.75
C LEU A 3 -19.44 -1.73 -31.97
N GLN A 4 -19.18 -0.98 -33.05
CA GLN A 4 -17.83 -0.53 -33.40
C GLN A 4 -17.46 0.72 -32.58
N GLN A 5 -18.43 1.56 -32.23
CA GLN A 5 -18.23 2.72 -31.36
C GLN A 5 -18.00 2.32 -29.90
N THR A 6 -18.70 1.31 -29.40
CA THR A 6 -18.48 0.81 -28.03
C THR A 6 -17.10 0.16 -27.89
N LEU A 7 -16.64 -0.60 -28.88
CA LEU A 7 -15.30 -1.18 -28.92
C LEU A 7 -14.19 -0.11 -28.89
N VAL A 8 -14.35 0.97 -29.65
CA VAL A 8 -13.40 2.09 -29.66
C VAL A 8 -13.38 2.81 -28.30
N GLN A 9 -14.53 2.96 -27.64
CA GLN A 9 -14.60 3.53 -26.29
C GLN A 9 -13.91 2.66 -25.24
N TYR A 10 -14.07 1.33 -25.31
CA TYR A 10 -13.36 0.40 -24.44
C TYR A 10 -11.84 0.44 -24.67
N ILE A 11 -11.39 0.49 -25.93
CA ILE A 11 -9.96 0.59 -26.26
C ILE A 11 -9.37 1.91 -25.74
N CYS A 12 -10.05 3.04 -25.95
CA CYS A 12 -9.59 4.34 -25.44
C CYS A 12 -9.54 4.39 -23.90
N SER A 13 -10.51 3.80 -23.21
CA SER A 13 -10.51 3.76 -21.74
C SER A 13 -9.39 2.87 -21.17
N VAL A 14 -9.08 1.74 -21.81
CA VAL A 14 -7.94 0.90 -21.45
C VAL A 14 -6.61 1.61 -21.70
N LEU A 15 -6.46 2.31 -22.83
CA LEU A 15 -5.26 3.11 -23.12
C LEU A 15 -5.03 4.26 -22.12
N LEU A 16 -6.11 4.88 -21.64
CA LEU A 16 -6.06 5.89 -20.58
C LEU A 16 -5.68 5.31 -19.20
N LEU A 17 -6.02 4.05 -18.92
CA LEU A 17 -5.61 3.37 -17.68
C LEU A 17 -4.12 2.98 -17.70
N VAL A 18 -3.60 2.59 -18.86
CA VAL A 18 -2.18 2.20 -19.00
C VAL A 18 -1.23 3.40 -18.83
N SER A 19 -1.63 4.60 -19.24
CA SER A 19 -0.79 5.80 -19.05
C SER A 19 -0.67 6.27 -17.59
N ALA A 20 -1.50 5.71 -16.68
CA ALA A 20 -1.41 6.00 -15.25
C ALA A 20 -0.43 5.07 -14.50
N ALA A 21 0.12 4.05 -15.18
CA ALA A 21 1.10 3.15 -14.57
C ALA A 21 2.46 3.87 -14.42
N SER A 22 2.71 4.41 -13.24
CA SER A 22 4.02 4.94 -12.87
C SER A 22 4.87 3.79 -12.32
N ALA A 23 5.94 3.43 -13.02
CA ALA A 23 6.98 2.58 -12.44
C ALA A 23 7.77 3.38 -11.39
N LEU A 24 8.46 2.71 -10.46
CA LEU A 24 9.26 3.34 -9.40
C LEU A 24 10.59 3.90 -9.93
N LYS A 25 10.52 4.66 -11.01
CA LYS A 25 11.62 5.38 -11.65
C LYS A 25 11.27 6.85 -11.59
N PHE A 26 12.10 7.65 -10.93
CA PHE A 26 11.83 9.07 -10.76
C PHE A 26 13.08 9.92 -11.00
N ASP A 27 12.86 11.14 -11.47
CA ASP A 27 13.92 12.10 -11.72
C ASP A 27 14.11 13.02 -10.50
N LEU A 28 15.35 13.09 -10.01
CA LEU A 28 15.81 13.94 -8.93
C LEU A 28 16.39 15.23 -9.50
N ILE A 29 15.68 16.33 -9.30
CA ILE A 29 16.17 17.67 -9.61
C ILE A 29 17.22 18.09 -8.57
N ALA A 30 18.41 18.44 -9.02
CA ALA A 30 19.50 18.91 -8.16
C ALA A 30 19.21 20.31 -7.64
N GLN A 31 19.61 20.56 -6.39
CA GLN A 31 19.38 21.82 -5.70
C GLN A 31 20.68 22.39 -5.16
N ALA A 32 20.67 23.71 -4.94
CA ALA A 32 21.76 24.37 -4.23
C ALA A 32 21.80 23.86 -2.78
N GLU A 33 23.00 23.74 -2.22
CA GLU A 33 23.27 23.20 -0.88
C GLU A 33 22.45 23.88 0.25
N SER A 34 22.01 25.12 0.05
CA SER A 34 21.17 25.87 0.99
C SER A 34 19.70 25.36 1.07
N SER A 35 19.20 24.72 0.00
CA SER A 35 17.85 24.16 -0.06
C SER A 35 17.90 22.65 0.08
N LYS A 36 17.79 22.16 1.33
CA LYS A 36 17.70 20.72 1.63
C LYS A 36 16.32 20.19 1.27
N ARG A 37 16.12 19.82 0.01
CA ARG A 37 14.91 19.11 -0.42
C ARG A 37 15.25 17.67 -0.77
N GLU A 38 14.95 16.79 0.17
CA GLU A 38 15.04 15.35 -0.04
C GLU A 38 13.75 14.81 -0.70
N ARG A 39 13.91 13.74 -1.49
CA ARG A 39 12.79 12.92 -1.96
C ARG A 39 12.87 11.56 -1.28
N CYS A 40 11.82 11.20 -0.55
CA CYS A 40 11.78 9.99 0.24
C CYS A 40 10.69 9.04 -0.26
N VAL A 41 11.02 7.75 -0.30
CA VAL A 41 10.07 6.64 -0.49
C VAL A 41 9.93 5.93 0.84
N ARG A 42 8.68 5.76 1.30
CA ARG A 42 8.35 5.15 2.60
C ARG A 42 7.78 3.76 2.40
N ASN A 43 8.38 2.77 3.07
CA ASN A 43 7.87 1.41 3.12
C ASN A 43 7.68 0.97 4.58
N PHE A 44 6.83 -0.03 4.81
CA PHE A 44 6.61 -0.62 6.12
C PHE A 44 7.33 -1.96 6.21
N VAL A 45 7.93 -2.24 7.37
CA VAL A 45 8.61 -3.50 7.64
C VAL A 45 8.25 -4.00 9.04
N GLY A 46 8.11 -5.32 9.20
CA GLY A 46 7.96 -5.95 10.50
C GLY A 46 9.27 -5.99 11.28
N LYS A 47 9.25 -6.32 12.56
CA LYS A 47 10.44 -6.49 13.40
C LYS A 47 11.31 -7.67 12.93
N ASP A 48 12.62 -7.57 13.10
CA ASP A 48 13.61 -8.63 12.83
C ASP A 48 13.56 -9.16 11.37
N THR A 49 13.17 -8.29 10.43
CA THR A 49 13.01 -8.63 9.01
C THR A 49 14.20 -8.07 8.21
N LEU A 50 14.76 -8.88 7.33
CA LEU A 50 15.85 -8.48 6.43
C LEU A 50 15.32 -7.58 5.32
N VAL A 51 16.00 -6.48 5.05
CA VAL A 51 15.67 -5.55 3.96
C VAL A 51 16.92 -5.30 3.12
N VAL A 52 16.77 -5.37 1.80
CA VAL A 52 17.79 -5.03 0.82
C VAL A 52 17.28 -3.86 0.00
N VAL A 53 18.02 -2.75 0.04
CA VAL A 53 17.74 -1.54 -0.73
C VAL A 53 18.79 -1.43 -1.82
N THR A 54 18.35 -1.50 -3.07
CA THR A 54 19.19 -1.35 -4.25
C THR A 54 18.79 -0.06 -4.96
N ALA A 55 19.70 0.91 -5.01
CA ALA A 55 19.49 2.17 -5.72
C ALA A 55 20.44 2.26 -6.90
N THR A 56 19.91 2.40 -8.10
CA THR A 56 20.67 2.66 -9.32
C THR A 56 20.49 4.13 -9.73
N VAL A 57 21.59 4.89 -9.63
CA VAL A 57 21.63 6.32 -9.95
C VAL A 57 22.43 6.51 -11.22
N ASP A 58 21.86 7.21 -12.21
CA ASP A 58 22.55 7.54 -13.45
C ASP A 58 23.67 8.57 -13.25
N GLY A 59 24.52 8.79 -14.25
CA GLY A 59 25.58 9.81 -14.25
C GLY A 59 26.99 9.31 -13.89
N TYR A 60 27.90 10.24 -13.62
CA TYR A 60 29.31 9.94 -13.32
C TYR A 60 29.86 10.86 -12.21
N LYS A 61 30.89 10.39 -11.51
CA LYS A 61 31.53 11.18 -10.45
C LYS A 61 32.27 12.37 -11.05
N GLY A 62 32.01 13.56 -10.49
CA GLY A 62 32.66 14.80 -10.93
C GLY A 62 31.91 15.58 -12.01
N ASP A 63 30.67 15.22 -12.34
CA ASP A 63 29.80 16.00 -13.23
C ASP A 63 29.18 17.25 -12.58
N GLY A 64 29.53 17.52 -11.31
CA GLY A 64 29.06 18.68 -10.55
C GLY A 64 27.72 18.45 -9.82
N MET A 65 27.21 17.21 -9.78
CA MET A 65 26.09 16.80 -8.93
C MET A 65 26.50 15.66 -8.01
N VAL A 66 26.01 15.70 -6.77
CA VAL A 66 26.27 14.67 -5.76
C VAL A 66 24.94 14.22 -5.19
N VAL A 67 24.64 12.94 -5.40
CA VAL A 67 23.43 12.31 -4.84
C VAL A 67 23.81 11.58 -3.55
N ASN A 68 23.20 11.99 -2.44
CA ASN A 68 23.32 11.33 -1.15
C ASN A 68 22.07 10.49 -0.87
N LEU A 69 22.27 9.33 -0.28
CA LEU A 69 21.22 8.40 0.13
C LEU A 69 21.17 8.33 1.66
N TYR A 70 19.96 8.36 2.23
CA TYR A 70 19.73 8.22 3.66
C TYR A 70 18.62 7.20 3.89
N ILE A 71 18.90 6.20 4.73
CA ILE A 71 17.94 5.17 5.10
C ILE A 71 17.70 5.27 6.61
N ARG A 72 16.48 5.64 6.99
CA ARG A 72 16.10 5.87 8.39
C ARG A 72 14.71 5.32 8.70
N ASP A 73 14.49 4.95 9.94
CA ASP A 73 13.21 4.49 10.47
C ASP A 73 12.41 5.66 11.07
N ALA A 74 11.09 5.54 11.13
CA ALA A 74 10.18 6.41 11.88
C ALA A 74 10.50 6.45 13.39
N VAL A 75 11.15 5.40 13.91
CA VAL A 75 11.64 5.34 15.31
C VAL A 75 12.93 6.17 15.51
N GLY A 76 13.58 6.61 14.43
CA GLY A 76 14.82 7.38 14.46
C GLY A 76 16.10 6.55 14.36
N ASN A 77 15.98 5.24 14.10
CA ASN A 77 17.12 4.39 13.75
C ASN A 77 17.62 4.75 12.36
N GLU A 78 18.93 4.68 12.14
CA GLU A 78 19.54 4.88 10.82
C GLU A 78 20.30 3.64 10.40
N TYR A 79 19.97 3.15 9.22
CA TYR A 79 20.49 1.89 8.69
C TYR A 79 21.63 2.11 7.68
N GLY A 80 21.66 3.26 6.99
CA GLY A 80 22.72 3.57 6.03
C GLY A 80 22.69 5.00 5.55
N ARG A 81 23.88 5.53 5.26
CA ARG A 81 24.06 6.86 4.65
C ARG A 81 25.13 6.90 3.55
N PRO A 82 24.95 6.21 2.42
CA PRO A 82 25.87 6.32 1.28
C PRO A 82 25.91 7.75 0.72
N ARG A 83 27.11 8.28 0.50
CA ARG A 83 27.34 9.60 -0.12
C ARG A 83 27.89 9.45 -1.51
N ASP A 84 27.61 10.42 -2.39
CA ASP A 84 28.09 10.44 -3.77
C ASP A 84 27.81 9.12 -4.51
N VAL A 85 26.54 8.71 -4.45
CA VAL A 85 26.05 7.47 -5.05
C VAL A 85 25.94 7.64 -6.56
N VAL A 86 26.64 6.78 -7.29
CA VAL A 86 26.64 6.71 -8.75
C VAL A 86 26.67 5.24 -9.16
N GLY A 87 25.84 4.86 -10.13
CA GLY A 87 25.64 3.46 -10.51
C GLY A 87 24.80 2.73 -9.46
N GLU A 88 25.06 1.44 -9.28
CA GLU A 88 24.34 0.58 -8.35
C GLU A 88 24.91 0.69 -6.92
N SER A 89 24.05 0.98 -5.96
CA SER A 89 24.35 1.00 -4.53
C SER A 89 23.39 0.10 -3.78
N ARG A 90 23.94 -0.97 -3.20
CA ARG A 90 23.19 -1.97 -2.42
C ARG A 90 23.46 -1.80 -0.94
N THR A 91 22.42 -1.54 -0.16
CA THR A 91 22.48 -1.46 1.32
C THR A 91 21.59 -2.52 1.92
N VAL A 92 22.10 -3.27 2.90
CA VAL A 92 21.38 -4.37 3.55
C VAL A 92 21.29 -4.07 5.03
N PHE A 93 20.09 -4.21 5.61
CA PHE A 93 19.87 -4.03 7.03
C PHE A 93 18.78 -4.96 7.56
N THR A 94 18.70 -5.10 8.89
CA THR A 94 17.63 -5.82 9.56
C THR A 94 16.85 -4.83 10.42
N SER A 95 15.52 -4.84 10.32
CA SER A 95 14.65 -3.94 11.06
C SER A 95 14.65 -4.27 12.56
N HIS A 96 14.69 -3.23 13.41
CA HIS A 96 14.70 -3.41 14.87
C HIS A 96 13.31 -3.39 15.51
N ALA A 97 12.31 -2.85 14.81
CA ALA A 97 10.94 -2.71 15.29
C ALA A 97 9.94 -2.76 14.13
N ASP A 98 8.67 -3.03 14.45
CA ASP A 98 7.55 -2.91 13.52
C ASP A 98 7.29 -1.42 13.23
N ALA A 99 7.92 -0.90 12.19
CA ALA A 99 7.90 0.52 11.88
C ALA A 99 8.10 0.81 10.39
N ALA A 100 7.78 2.04 9.98
CA ALA A 100 8.00 2.49 8.63
C ALA A 100 9.43 3.01 8.48
N PHE A 101 10.12 2.63 7.41
CA PHE A 101 11.41 3.19 7.05
C PHE A 101 11.31 4.02 5.77
N ASP A 102 12.14 5.05 5.71
CA ASP A 102 12.23 6.02 4.63
C ASP A 102 13.59 5.89 3.95
N VAL A 103 13.56 5.74 2.63
CA VAL A 103 14.72 5.81 1.74
C VAL A 103 14.70 7.17 1.05
N CYS A 104 15.58 8.08 1.49
CA CYS A 104 15.63 9.46 1.06
C CYS A 104 16.84 9.74 0.17
N PHE A 105 16.62 10.48 -0.90
CA PHE A 105 17.64 10.94 -1.83
C PHE A 105 17.75 12.45 -1.80
N GLU A 106 18.99 12.96 -1.77
CA GLU A 106 19.31 14.37 -1.79
C GLU A 106 20.29 14.62 -2.94
N ASN A 107 19.90 15.43 -3.92
CA ASN A 107 20.75 15.77 -5.07
C ASN A 107 21.27 17.20 -4.92
N ILE A 108 22.58 17.35 -4.68
CA ILE A 108 23.26 18.62 -4.41
C ILE A 108 24.13 18.99 -5.60
N VAL A 109 24.03 20.23 -6.07
CA VAL A 109 24.95 20.78 -7.09
C VAL A 109 26.25 21.24 -6.42
N THR A 110 27.38 20.64 -6.77
CA THR A 110 28.72 20.91 -6.20
C THR A 110 29.64 21.68 -7.16
N GLY A 111 29.14 22.15 -8.30
CA GLY A 111 29.90 22.91 -9.30
C GLY A 111 29.40 24.35 -9.52
N SER A 112 30.30 25.25 -9.94
CA SER A 112 29.98 26.62 -10.38
C SER A 112 29.51 26.73 -11.84
N GLN A 113 29.53 25.61 -12.58
CA GLN A 113 29.07 25.57 -13.95
C GLN A 113 27.53 25.48 -14.01
N ARG A 114 26.93 26.22 -14.95
CA ARG A 114 25.50 26.08 -15.24
C ARG A 114 25.27 24.71 -15.89
N ILE A 115 24.78 23.76 -15.12
CA ILE A 115 24.36 22.45 -15.63
C ILE A 115 23.05 22.66 -16.40
N ASN A 116 23.07 22.37 -17.71
CA ASN A 116 21.84 22.28 -18.50
C ASN A 116 21.11 21.01 -18.06
N ASN A 117 19.90 21.16 -17.50
CA ASN A 117 19.08 20.10 -16.91
C ASN A 117 19.76 19.36 -15.75
N PRO A 118 19.77 19.95 -14.55
CA PRO A 118 20.35 19.33 -13.36
C PRO A 118 19.40 18.25 -12.79
N THR A 119 19.22 17.16 -13.52
CA THR A 119 18.33 16.05 -13.12
C THR A 119 19.11 14.74 -13.14
N ARG A 120 18.88 13.89 -12.13
CA ARG A 120 19.42 12.53 -12.06
C ARG A 120 18.28 11.53 -12.04
N HIS A 121 18.34 10.52 -12.90
CA HIS A 121 17.41 9.42 -12.90
C HIS A 121 17.77 8.43 -11.79
N VAL A 122 16.78 8.08 -10.96
CA VAL A 122 16.94 7.08 -9.92
C VAL A 122 15.92 5.97 -10.11
N GLU A 123 16.44 4.76 -10.14
CA GLU A 123 15.67 3.53 -10.03
C GLU A 123 15.97 2.92 -8.65
N LEU A 124 14.90 2.68 -7.90
CA LEU A 124 14.96 2.18 -6.53
C LEU A 124 14.23 0.84 -6.48
N ASP A 125 14.90 -0.15 -5.91
CA ASP A 125 14.36 -1.47 -5.67
C ASP A 125 14.51 -1.81 -4.18
N ILE A 126 13.44 -2.35 -3.58
CA ILE A 126 13.35 -2.60 -2.15
C ILE A 126 12.79 -4.00 -1.96
N ASP A 127 13.67 -4.94 -1.61
CA ASP A 127 13.31 -6.30 -1.26
C ASP A 127 13.16 -6.43 0.26
N ILE A 128 12.08 -7.06 0.72
CA ILE A 128 11.76 -7.22 2.15
C ILE A 128 11.53 -8.71 2.46
N GLY A 129 12.12 -9.19 3.55
CA GLY A 129 11.89 -10.53 4.08
C GLY A 129 12.42 -11.63 3.17
N ALA A 130 11.54 -12.52 2.72
CA ALA A 130 11.89 -13.70 1.91
C ALA A 130 12.45 -13.33 0.54
N ASP A 131 12.05 -12.19 -0.02
CA ASP A 131 12.52 -11.70 -1.31
C ASP A 131 13.95 -11.15 -1.22
N ALA A 132 14.33 -10.62 -0.05
CA ALA A 132 15.66 -10.08 0.22
C ALA A 132 16.74 -11.19 0.38
N LYS A 133 16.34 -12.44 0.57
CA LYS A 133 17.24 -13.56 0.88
C LYS A 133 17.86 -14.11 -0.41
N ASP A 134 19.19 -14.12 -0.49
CA ASP A 134 19.90 -14.70 -1.64
C ASP A 134 19.89 -16.23 -1.57
N TRP A 135 18.83 -16.82 -2.14
CA TRP A 135 18.63 -18.27 -2.21
C TRP A 135 19.77 -18.97 -2.96
N SER A 136 20.45 -18.29 -3.89
CA SER A 136 21.54 -18.87 -4.68
C SER A 136 22.81 -19.06 -3.85
N ALA A 137 23.12 -18.10 -2.96
CA ALA A 137 24.24 -18.18 -2.04
C ALA A 137 24.04 -19.24 -0.94
N ILE A 138 22.79 -19.41 -0.46
CA ILE A 138 22.44 -20.44 0.53
C ILE A 138 22.57 -21.84 -0.08
N GLN A 139 22.11 -22.03 -1.32
CA GLN A 139 22.21 -23.29 -2.04
C GLN A 139 23.68 -23.74 -2.23
N ALA A 140 24.58 -22.80 -2.49
CA ALA A 140 26.01 -23.07 -2.63
C ALA A 140 26.70 -23.36 -1.28
N THR A 141 26.27 -22.69 -0.20
CA THR A 141 26.92 -22.77 1.12
C THR A 141 26.52 -24.02 1.90
N GLU A 142 25.26 -24.43 1.83
CA GLU A 142 24.77 -25.58 2.62
C GLU A 142 24.95 -26.94 1.92
N LYS A 143 25.33 -26.98 0.63
CA LYS A 143 25.46 -28.22 -0.18
C LYS A 143 24.26 -29.18 -0.02
N LEU A 144 23.07 -28.63 0.22
CA LEU A 144 21.86 -29.43 0.34
C LEU A 144 21.45 -29.91 -1.05
N LYS A 145 20.88 -31.13 -1.13
CA LYS A 145 20.21 -31.54 -2.36
C LYS A 145 19.16 -30.46 -2.68
N PRO A 146 19.11 -29.91 -3.90
CA PRO A 146 18.26 -28.77 -4.25
C PRO A 146 16.77 -28.96 -3.84
N VAL A 147 16.33 -30.21 -3.75
CA VAL A 147 14.99 -30.62 -3.31
C VAL A 147 14.71 -30.34 -1.82
N GLU A 148 15.68 -30.49 -0.91
CA GLU A 148 15.44 -30.25 0.53
C GLU A 148 15.32 -28.76 0.87
N ALA A 149 16.07 -27.91 0.16
CA ALA A 149 15.99 -26.46 0.29
C ALA A 149 14.65 -25.92 -0.23
N GLU A 150 14.17 -26.44 -1.36
CA GLU A 150 12.84 -26.11 -1.88
C GLU A 150 11.73 -26.57 -0.94
N LEU A 151 11.85 -27.75 -0.33
CA LEU A 151 10.84 -28.26 0.61
C LEU A 151 10.72 -27.37 1.86
N ARG A 152 11.85 -26.95 2.46
CA ARG A 152 11.83 -26.01 3.61
C ARG A 152 11.28 -24.64 3.22
N ARG A 153 11.59 -24.15 2.03
CA ARG A 153 11.03 -22.90 1.52
C ARG A 153 9.51 -23.00 1.39
N ILE A 154 9.00 -24.09 0.83
CA ILE A 154 7.55 -24.32 0.72
C ILE A 154 6.91 -24.43 2.10
N GLU A 155 7.54 -25.13 3.05
CA GLU A 155 7.06 -25.25 4.43
C GLU A 155 6.90 -23.86 5.08
N GLU A 156 7.92 -23.01 5.00
CA GLU A 156 7.90 -21.65 5.54
C GLU A 156 6.80 -20.79 4.89
N ILE A 157 6.68 -20.83 3.55
CA ILE A 157 5.62 -20.12 2.81
C ILE A 157 4.23 -20.62 3.22
N THR A 158 4.05 -21.93 3.34
CA THR A 158 2.75 -22.49 3.76
C THR A 158 2.41 -22.14 5.21
N GLY A 159 3.41 -22.04 6.09
CA GLY A 159 3.22 -21.60 7.48
C GLY A 159 2.72 -20.17 7.54
N GLU A 160 3.32 -19.27 6.74
CA GLU A 160 2.85 -17.89 6.60
C GLU A 160 1.41 -17.85 6.06
N LEU A 161 1.11 -18.61 5.01
CA LEU A 161 -0.22 -18.64 4.40
C LEU A 161 -1.31 -19.14 5.35
N VAL A 162 -1.01 -20.16 6.16
CA VAL A 162 -1.95 -20.68 7.17
C VAL A 162 -2.22 -19.62 8.23
N SER A 163 -1.19 -18.89 8.67
CA SER A 163 -1.37 -17.81 9.65
C SER A 163 -2.25 -16.68 9.11
N GLU A 164 -2.11 -16.34 7.83
CA GLU A 164 -2.95 -15.32 7.18
C GLU A 164 -4.40 -15.81 7.01
N MET A 165 -4.61 -17.09 6.66
CA MET A 165 -5.93 -17.68 6.56
C MET A 165 -6.65 -17.71 7.92
N GLU A 166 -5.94 -18.00 9.01
CA GLU A 166 -6.49 -17.91 10.37
C GLU A 166 -6.91 -16.48 10.71
N TYR A 167 -6.08 -15.48 10.37
CA TYR A 167 -6.43 -14.07 10.54
C TYR A 167 -7.68 -13.69 9.74
N LEU A 168 -7.75 -14.07 8.46
CA LEU A 168 -8.91 -13.82 7.61
C LEU A 168 -10.18 -14.47 8.16
N ARG A 169 -10.08 -15.70 8.66
CA ARG A 169 -11.19 -16.43 9.28
C ARG A 169 -11.69 -15.74 10.54
N ALA A 170 -10.80 -15.29 11.42
CA ALA A 170 -11.17 -14.55 12.62
C ALA A 170 -11.86 -13.22 12.27
N ARG A 171 -11.38 -12.54 11.23
CA ARG A 171 -11.99 -11.30 10.73
C ARG A 171 -13.36 -11.55 10.11
N GLU A 172 -13.54 -12.62 9.34
CA GLU A 172 -14.84 -13.00 8.77
C GLU A 172 -15.86 -13.28 9.89
N GLN A 173 -15.46 -14.04 10.91
CA GLN A 173 -16.32 -14.32 12.08
C GLN A 173 -16.79 -13.03 12.73
N LYS A 174 -15.89 -12.08 12.99
CA LYS A 174 -16.24 -10.79 13.58
C LYS A 174 -17.19 -9.97 12.69
N LEU A 175 -16.99 -10.02 11.37
CA LEU A 175 -17.88 -9.35 10.40
C LEU A 175 -19.26 -10.02 10.35
N ARG A 176 -19.34 -11.36 10.41
CA ARG A 176 -20.61 -12.09 10.49
C ARG A 176 -21.36 -11.74 11.77
N ASP A 177 -20.69 -11.71 12.93
CA ASP A 177 -21.31 -11.35 14.21
C ASP A 177 -21.84 -9.91 14.21
N THR A 178 -21.09 -8.98 13.62
CA THR A 178 -21.50 -7.57 13.48
C THR A 178 -22.69 -7.44 12.54
N ASN A 179 -22.70 -8.17 11.42
CA ASN A 179 -23.81 -8.18 10.49
C ASN A 179 -25.07 -8.78 11.13
N GLU A 180 -24.94 -9.92 11.81
CA GLU A 180 -26.07 -10.59 12.48
C GLU A 180 -26.68 -9.70 13.57
N SER A 181 -25.86 -9.10 14.44
CA SER A 181 -26.33 -8.19 15.48
C SER A 181 -26.98 -6.92 14.93
N THR A 182 -26.45 -6.36 13.85
CA THR A 182 -27.06 -5.19 13.16
C THR A 182 -28.39 -5.57 12.52
N ASN A 183 -28.43 -6.69 11.80
CA ASN A 183 -29.63 -7.20 11.16
C ASN A 183 -30.74 -7.48 12.20
N ASN A 184 -30.39 -8.06 13.35
CA ASN A 184 -31.35 -8.31 14.42
C ASN A 184 -31.95 -7.01 14.98
N ARG A 185 -31.13 -5.98 15.20
CA ARG A 185 -31.61 -4.66 15.65
C ARG A 185 -32.55 -4.02 14.62
N VAL A 186 -32.17 -4.03 13.34
CA VAL A 186 -32.98 -3.46 12.25
C VAL A 186 -34.32 -4.20 12.12
N LYS A 187 -34.33 -5.53 12.24
CA LYS A 187 -35.56 -6.34 12.25
C LYS A 187 -36.51 -5.91 13.36
N TRP A 188 -36.01 -5.74 14.58
CA TRP A 188 -36.83 -5.28 15.71
C TRP A 188 -37.40 -3.88 15.50
N PHE A 189 -36.62 -2.93 14.98
CA PHE A 189 -37.12 -1.61 14.62
C PHE A 189 -38.19 -1.67 13.52
N GLY A 190 -38.02 -2.54 12.52
CA GLY A 190 -39.00 -2.77 11.46
C GLY A 190 -40.32 -3.29 12.02
N ILE A 191 -40.27 -4.33 12.86
CA ILE A 191 -41.45 -4.92 13.51
C ILE A 191 -42.19 -3.88 14.35
N ALA A 192 -41.48 -3.11 15.18
CA ALA A 192 -42.07 -2.05 16.00
C ALA A 192 -42.77 -0.98 15.13
N THR A 193 -42.15 -0.56 14.03
CA THR A 193 -42.72 0.43 13.10
C THR A 193 -43.98 -0.10 12.42
N THR A 194 -44.00 -1.37 12.00
CA THR A 194 -45.19 -2.01 11.43
C THR A 194 -46.36 -2.02 12.43
N TRP A 195 -46.10 -2.37 13.68
CA TRP A 195 -47.12 -2.33 14.73
C TRP A 195 -47.66 -0.93 15.00
N LEU A 196 -46.78 0.08 15.01
CA LEU A 196 -47.17 1.48 15.18
C LEU A 196 -48.08 1.96 14.03
N LEU A 197 -47.76 1.60 12.78
CA LEU A 197 -48.59 1.93 11.61
C LEU A 197 -49.97 1.27 11.68
N ILE A 198 -50.05 0.01 12.11
CA ILE A 198 -51.33 -0.69 12.31
C ILE A 198 -52.16 0.02 13.39
N GLY A 199 -51.53 0.42 14.49
CA GLY A 199 -52.17 1.18 15.57
C GLY A 199 -52.74 2.53 15.10
N LEU A 200 -51.94 3.30 14.36
CA LEU A 200 -52.37 4.58 13.78
C LEU A 200 -53.50 4.40 12.77
N TRP A 201 -53.44 3.36 11.93
CA TRP A 201 -54.49 3.05 10.96
C TRP A 201 -55.83 2.73 11.64
N ALA A 202 -55.81 1.88 12.68
CA ALA A 202 -57.01 1.55 13.45
C ALA A 202 -57.57 2.79 14.18
N TRP A 203 -56.68 3.59 14.78
CA TRP A 203 -57.05 4.86 15.41
C TRP A 203 -57.72 5.81 14.41
N GLN A 204 -57.17 5.95 13.20
CA GLN A 204 -57.69 6.83 12.16
C GLN A 204 -59.09 6.40 11.70
N ILE A 205 -59.35 5.10 11.59
CA ILE A 205 -60.69 4.58 11.29
C ILE A 205 -61.68 4.89 12.42
N MET A 206 -61.29 4.69 13.69
CA MET A 206 -62.16 5.01 14.83
C MET A 206 -62.46 6.51 14.89
N TYR A 207 -61.46 7.36 14.69
CA TYR A 207 -61.60 8.81 14.66
C TYR A 207 -62.58 9.26 13.57
N LEU A 208 -62.41 8.77 12.33
CA LEU A 208 -63.32 9.10 11.22
C LEU A 208 -64.76 8.64 11.51
N ARG A 209 -64.94 7.44 12.08
CA ARG A 209 -66.27 6.95 12.48
C ARG A 209 -66.91 7.82 13.56
N ALA A 210 -66.16 8.22 14.58
CA ALA A 210 -66.65 9.10 15.65
C ALA A 210 -67.00 10.49 15.12
N TYR A 211 -66.17 11.03 14.23
CA TYR A 211 -66.38 12.32 13.59
C TYR A 211 -67.70 12.34 12.79
N PHE A 212 -67.93 11.34 11.93
CA PHE A 212 -69.17 11.23 11.15
C PHE A 212 -70.41 11.08 12.02
N ARG A 213 -70.34 10.27 13.10
CA ARG A 213 -71.44 10.13 14.06
C ARG A 213 -71.78 11.46 14.73
N SER A 214 -70.79 12.29 15.09
CA SER A 214 -71.08 13.58 15.73
C SER A 214 -71.71 14.60 14.77
N LYS A 215 -71.37 14.54 13.47
CA LYS A 215 -71.79 15.51 12.46
C LYS A 215 -73.07 15.12 11.71
N HIS A 216 -73.68 13.96 11.99
CA HIS A 216 -74.91 13.48 11.34
C HIS A 216 -74.82 13.50 9.80
N LEU A 217 -73.63 13.17 9.25
CA LEU A 217 -73.40 13.08 7.80
C LEU A 217 -73.69 11.66 7.26
N ILE A 218 -73.90 10.70 8.17
CA ILE A 218 -74.49 9.36 8.03
C ILE A 218 -75.25 9.06 9.31
#